data_AF-A0A7J2V0T9-F1
#
_entry.id   AF-A0A7J2V0T9-F1
#
_cell.length_a   1.000
_cell.length_b   1.000
_cell.length_c   1.000
_cell.angle_alpha   90.00
_cell.angle_beta   90.00
_cell.angle_gamma   90.00
#
_symmetry.space_group_name_H-M   'P 1'
#
loop_
_entity.id
_entity.type
_entity.pdbx_description
1 polymer ?
#
loop_
_entity_poly.entity_id
_entity_poly.type
_entity_poly.pdbx_seq_one_letter_code
_entity_poly.pdbx_strand_id
1 'polypeptide(L)'
;MVRVKRRGSNLRYHEILGLPVRVVSSIDPGIEGVEGMVVNETMKTIEIRVGGREVVTFKSGTRYRFKIPETGEVVDIDGDMLLGRPEDRVRMVLKKR
;
A
#
# COMPACT_ATOMS: atom_id res chain seq x y z
N MET A 1 12.52 -14.69 -16.73
CA MET A 1 12.31 -14.00 -15.42
C MET A 1 10.86 -14.21 -15.01
N VAL A 2 10.59 -14.95 -13.94
CA VAL A 2 9.21 -15.22 -13.50
C VAL A 2 8.66 -13.97 -12.82
N ARG A 3 7.67 -13.31 -13.41
CA ARG A 3 6.96 -12.19 -12.78
C ARG A 3 6.10 -12.76 -11.65
N VAL A 4 6.53 -12.58 -10.41
CA VAL A 4 5.75 -12.98 -9.23
C VAL A 4 4.49 -12.11 -9.20
N LYS A 5 3.32 -12.74 -9.19
CA LYS A 5 2.03 -12.04 -9.11
C LYS A 5 1.80 -11.52 -7.69
N ARG A 6 1.12 -10.38 -7.58
CA ARG A 6 0.61 -9.85 -6.30
C ARG A 6 -0.36 -10.86 -5.69
N ARG A 7 -0.18 -11.14 -4.41
CA ARG A 7 -1.10 -11.87 -3.53
C ARG A 7 -1.12 -11.17 -2.18
N GLY A 8 -2.19 -11.35 -1.39
CA GLY A 8 -2.28 -10.73 -0.07
C GLY A 8 -1.07 -11.06 0.82
N SER A 9 -0.58 -12.30 0.75
CA SER A 9 0.56 -12.78 1.55
C SER A 9 1.91 -12.12 1.21
N ASN A 10 2.08 -11.58 0.00
CA ASN A 10 3.34 -10.99 -0.45
C ASN A 10 3.25 -9.50 -0.80
N LEU A 11 2.05 -8.89 -0.73
CA LEU A 11 1.79 -7.54 -1.25
C LEU A 11 2.74 -6.47 -0.67
N ARG A 12 3.15 -6.59 0.60
CA ARG A 12 4.10 -5.66 1.23
C ARG A 12 5.45 -5.54 0.52
N TYR A 13 5.82 -6.55 -0.27
CA TYR A 13 7.05 -6.58 -1.06
C TYR A 13 6.82 -6.23 -2.54
N HIS A 14 5.58 -5.93 -2.95
CA HIS A 14 5.25 -5.57 -4.32
C HIS A 14 4.98 -4.06 -4.45
N GLU A 15 4.95 -3.62 -5.71
CA GLU A 15 4.45 -2.30 -6.07
C GLU A 15 2.95 -2.20 -5.75
N ILE A 16 2.61 -1.16 -4.99
CA ILE A 16 1.24 -0.84 -4.57
C ILE A 16 0.62 0.33 -5.36
N LEU A 17 1.39 0.98 -6.25
CA LEU A 17 0.90 2.02 -7.14
C LEU A 17 -0.26 1.47 -8.00
N GLY A 18 -1.32 2.27 -8.12
CA GLY A 18 -2.53 1.93 -8.87
C GLY A 18 -3.49 0.97 -8.16
N LEU A 19 -3.21 0.56 -6.93
CA LEU A 19 -4.16 -0.27 -6.17
C LEU A 19 -5.25 0.59 -5.52
N PRO A 20 -6.52 0.11 -5.53
CA PRO A 20 -7.53 0.66 -4.65
C PRO A 20 -7.15 0.44 -3.19
N VAL A 21 -7.29 1.50 -2.39
CA VAL A 21 -6.91 1.49 -0.98
C VAL A 21 -7.91 2.27 -0.14
N ARG A 22 -8.12 1.80 1.09
CA ARG A 22 -8.84 2.51 2.15
C ARG A 22 -7.97 2.60 3.41
N VAL A 23 -7.98 3.74 4.08
CA VAL A 23 -7.44 3.88 5.44
C VAL A 23 -8.44 3.29 6.43
N VAL A 24 -8.07 2.21 7.09
CA VAL A 24 -8.93 1.51 8.06
C VAL A 24 -8.85 2.17 9.44
N SER A 25 -7.64 2.56 9.85
CA SER A 25 -7.38 3.27 11.10
C SER A 25 -6.08 4.05 10.99
N SER A 26 -5.93 5.14 11.72
CA SER A 26 -4.69 5.92 11.79
C SER A 26 -4.50 6.63 13.12
N ILE A 27 -3.25 6.91 13.47
CA ILE A 27 -2.91 7.83 14.56
C ILE A 27 -3.37 9.27 14.30
N ASP A 28 -3.64 9.62 13.04
CA ASP A 28 -4.34 10.83 12.65
C ASP A 28 -5.79 10.47 12.28
N PRO A 29 -6.77 10.65 13.20
CA PRO A 29 -8.15 10.27 12.96
C PRO A 29 -8.78 10.98 11.75
N GLY A 30 -8.24 12.13 11.33
CA GLY A 30 -8.77 12.92 10.22
C GLY A 30 -8.66 12.24 8.85
N ILE A 31 -7.80 11.23 8.73
CA ILE A 31 -7.61 10.45 7.49
C ILE A 31 -8.28 9.08 7.54
N GLU A 32 -8.94 8.70 8.63
CA GLU A 32 -9.66 7.43 8.70
C GLU A 32 -10.83 7.40 7.71
N GLY A 33 -10.98 6.27 7.00
CA GLY A 33 -12.01 6.12 5.98
C GLY A 33 -11.67 6.77 4.63
N VAL A 34 -10.54 7.46 4.48
CA VAL A 34 -10.03 7.92 3.18
C VAL A 34 -9.92 6.72 2.25
N GLU A 35 -10.60 6.78 1.11
CA GLU A 35 -10.70 5.69 0.13
C GLU A 35 -10.48 6.22 -1.28
N GLY A 36 -9.63 5.52 -2.05
CA GLY A 36 -9.27 5.95 -3.39
C GLY A 36 -8.23 5.04 -4.04
N MET A 37 -7.40 5.63 -4.90
CA MET A 37 -6.33 4.92 -5.62
C MET A 37 -4.96 5.41 -5.15
N VAL A 38 -4.03 4.49 -4.94
CA VAL A 38 -2.61 4.86 -4.70
C VAL A 38 -2.04 5.46 -5.97
N VAL A 39 -1.59 6.71 -5.92
CA VAL A 39 -0.99 7.41 -7.07
C VAL A 39 0.50 7.66 -6.91
N ASN A 40 0.99 7.67 -5.67
CA ASN A 40 2.41 7.81 -5.39
C ASN A 40 2.79 7.10 -4.09
N GLU A 41 4.07 6.78 -3.96
CA GLU A 41 4.64 6.17 -2.78
C GLU A 41 6.08 6.66 -2.56
N THR A 42 6.38 7.11 -1.36
CA THR A 42 7.74 7.48 -0.95
C THR A 42 8.28 6.53 0.11
N MET A 43 9.45 6.85 0.67
CA MET A 43 10.01 6.16 1.85
C MET A 43 9.00 6.03 3.01
N LYS A 44 8.22 7.09 3.26
CA LYS A 44 7.43 7.25 4.50
C LYS A 44 5.95 7.53 4.26
N THR A 45 5.57 7.88 3.04
CA THR A 45 4.20 8.30 2.73
C THR A 45 3.60 7.51 1.58
N ILE A 46 2.27 7.49 1.55
CA ILE A 46 1.44 7.03 0.45
C ILE A 46 0.55 8.19 0.06
N GLU A 47 0.38 8.42 -1.24
CA GLU A 47 -0.54 9.43 -1.77
C GLU A 47 -1.75 8.74 -2.39
N ILE A 48 -2.94 9.12 -1.93
CA ILE A 48 -4.20 8.52 -2.31
C ILE A 48 -5.02 9.56 -3.06
N ARG A 49 -5.40 9.26 -4.31
CA ARG A 49 -6.32 10.11 -5.07
C ARG A 49 -7.76 9.79 -4.73
N VAL A 50 -8.48 10.80 -4.24
CA VAL A 50 -9.88 10.73 -3.81
C VAL A 50 -10.67 11.81 -4.53
N GLY A 51 -11.58 11.45 -5.43
CA GLY A 51 -12.48 12.41 -6.07
C GLY A 51 -11.79 13.62 -6.74
N GLY A 52 -10.59 13.44 -7.27
CA GLY A 52 -9.83 14.50 -7.97
C GLY A 52 -8.83 15.27 -7.11
N ARG A 53 -8.80 15.05 -5.79
CA ARG A 53 -7.75 15.56 -4.89
C ARG A 53 -6.80 14.45 -4.44
N GLU A 54 -5.63 14.85 -3.98
CA GLU A 54 -4.62 13.96 -3.40
C GLU A 54 -4.59 14.11 -1.89
N VAL A 55 -4.59 12.99 -1.18
CA VAL A 55 -4.44 12.91 0.27
C VAL A 55 -3.15 12.16 0.56
N VAL A 56 -2.21 12.84 1.22
CA VAL A 56 -0.94 12.24 1.62
C VAL A 56 -1.08 11.69 3.04
N THR A 57 -0.76 10.42 3.23
CA THR A 57 -0.81 9.73 4.52
C THR A 57 0.57 9.23 4.93
N PHE A 58 0.89 9.28 6.22
CA PHE A 58 2.07 8.60 6.75
C PHE A 58 1.84 7.09 6.80
N LYS A 59 2.86 6.33 6.41
CA LYS A 59 2.84 4.87 6.52
C LYS A 59 2.79 4.43 8.00
N SER A 60 3.68 4.98 8.81
CA SER A 60 3.75 4.62 10.23
C SER A 60 2.47 5.02 10.95
N GLY A 61 1.93 4.11 11.74
CA GLY A 61 0.71 4.35 12.50
C GLY A 61 -0.57 4.38 11.65
N THR A 62 -0.53 3.96 10.38
CA THR A 62 -1.72 3.87 9.52
C THR A 62 -1.93 2.45 9.02
N ARG A 63 -3.14 1.92 9.18
CA ARG A 63 -3.54 0.62 8.63
C ARG A 63 -4.30 0.81 7.33
N TYR A 64 -3.82 0.17 6.27
CA TYR A 64 -4.36 0.27 4.93
C TYR A 64 -5.04 -1.03 4.52
N ARG A 65 -6.21 -0.93 3.90
CA ARG A 65 -6.89 -2.04 3.22
C ARG A 65 -6.69 -1.90 1.73
N PHE A 66 -5.89 -2.77 1.14
CA PHE A 66 -5.68 -2.82 -0.31
C PHE A 66 -6.61 -3.84 -0.95
N LYS A 67 -7.09 -3.52 -2.14
CA LYS A 67 -7.72 -4.48 -3.05
C LYS A 67 -6.73 -4.82 -4.15
N ILE A 68 -6.53 -6.10 -4.45
CA ILE A 68 -5.70 -6.57 -5.56
C ILE A 68 -6.64 -6.86 -6.74
N PRO A 69 -6.73 -6.00 -7.77
CA PRO A 69 -7.70 -6.17 -8.84
C PRO A 69 -7.54 -7.47 -9.63
N GLU A 70 -6.30 -7.97 -9.74
CA GLU A 70 -5.98 -9.17 -10.52
C GLU A 70 -6.50 -10.46 -9.89
N THR A 71 -6.65 -10.51 -8.57
CA THR A 71 -7.11 -11.69 -7.84
C THR A 71 -8.43 -11.48 -7.10
N GLY A 72 -8.84 -10.22 -6.90
CA GLY A 72 -9.98 -9.85 -6.06
C GLY A 72 -9.69 -9.90 -4.55
N GLU A 73 -8.47 -10.28 -4.15
CA GLU A 73 -8.08 -10.34 -2.75
C GLU A 73 -8.15 -8.96 -2.09
N VAL A 74 -8.58 -8.94 -0.83
CA VAL A 74 -8.56 -7.76 0.03
C VAL A 74 -7.64 -8.07 1.20
N VAL A 75 -6.68 -7.19 1.46
CA VAL A 75 -5.66 -7.40 2.49
C VAL A 75 -5.44 -6.13 3.30
N ASP A 76 -5.44 -6.28 4.62
CA ASP A 76 -5.09 -5.22 5.56
C ASP A 76 -3.58 -5.28 5.84
N ILE A 77 -2.89 -4.16 5.72
CA ILE A 77 -1.45 -4.01 5.94
C ILE A 77 -1.20 -2.84 6.88
N ASP A 78 -0.45 -3.10 7.95
CA ASP A 78 0.12 -2.04 8.79
C ASP A 78 1.18 -1.29 7.97
N GLY A 79 1.03 0.02 7.82
CA GLY A 79 1.92 0.81 7.00
C GLY A 79 3.37 0.82 7.49
N ASP A 80 3.62 0.52 8.77
CA ASP A 80 4.97 0.26 9.30
C ASP A 80 5.68 -0.88 8.53
N MET A 81 4.94 -1.87 7.99
CA MET A 81 5.48 -2.92 7.13
C MET A 81 5.82 -2.45 5.71
N LEU A 82 5.36 -1.26 5.31
CA LEU A 82 5.59 -0.64 4.02
C LEU A 82 6.69 0.42 4.06
N LEU A 83 7.30 0.67 5.22
CA LEU A 83 8.42 1.61 5.34
C LEU A 83 9.58 1.21 4.42
N GLY A 84 10.22 2.22 3.83
CA GLY A 84 11.24 2.04 2.79
C GLY A 84 10.71 2.31 1.38
N ARG A 85 11.62 2.51 0.42
CA ARG A 85 11.23 2.82 -0.97
C ARG A 85 10.65 1.59 -1.67
N PRO A 86 9.78 1.77 -2.68
CA PRO A 86 9.25 0.67 -3.47
C PRO A 86 10.35 -0.27 -3.99
N GLU A 87 11.43 0.28 -4.53
CA GLU A 87 12.57 -0.48 -5.08
C GLU A 87 13.32 -1.30 -4.03
N ASP A 88 13.39 -0.83 -2.79
CA ASP A 88 14.03 -1.54 -1.68
C ASP A 88 13.19 -2.74 -1.24
N ARG A 89 11.86 -2.60 -1.25
CA ARG A 89 10.93 -3.68 -0.88
C ARG A 89 10.81 -4.76 -1.94
N VAL A 90 10.82 -4.40 -3.22
CA VAL A 90 10.77 -5.37 -4.33
C VAL A 90 11.97 -6.34 -4.30
N ARG A 91 13.14 -5.87 -3.88
CA ARG A 91 14.33 -6.73 -3.71
C ARG A 91 14.17 -7.81 -2.64
N MET A 92 13.28 -7.62 -1.66
CA MET A 92 13.03 -8.59 -0.60
C MET A 92 12.19 -9.80 -1.06
N VAL A 93 11.43 -9.68 -2.15
CA VAL A 93 10.69 -10.82 -2.75
C VAL A 93 11.65 -11.95 -3.13
N LEU A 94 12.88 -11.62 -3.52
CA LEU A 94 13.87 -12.58 -4.01
C LEU A 94 14.64 -13.31 -2.89
N LYS A 95 14.61 -12.80 -1.66
CA LYS A 95 15.43 -13.31 -0.54
C LYS A 95 14.72 -14.33 0.35
N LYS A 96 13.40 -14.48 0.22
CA LYS A 96 12.56 -15.37 1.04
C LYS A 96 12.21 -16.70 0.34
N ARG A 97 13.03 -17.13 -0.61
CA ARG A 97 12.98 -18.48 -1.20
C ARG A 97 13.98 -19.40 -0.51
#